data_AF-V4UPJ0-F1
#
_entry.id   AF-V4UPJ0-F1
#
_cell.length_a   1.000
_cell.length_b   1.000
_cell.length_c   1.000
_cell.angle_alpha   90.00
_cell.angle_beta   90.00
_cell.angle_gamma   90.00
#
_symmetry.space_group_name_H-M   'P 1'
#
loop_
_entity.id
_entity.type
_entity.pdbx_description
1 polymer ?
#
loop_
_entity_poly.entity_id
_entity_poly.type
_entity_poly.pdbx_seq_one_letter_code
_entity_poly.pdbx_strand_id
1 'polypeptide(L)'
;MFDRYLTEANDLPKHAKECMKSGWDEERAEMILHKSARLLSQAIAMQHMSLLAVDQLGNTYLVREELKLHFSRKLRRLLLEGDVISVEEQKRILKGLDYQFMNKDKIASLLVDACEECEELLVKAGRKYRLALSIDGNDVRALYNWGLALFFLVQLIGYWTRNSI
;
A
#
# COMPACT_ATOMS: atom_id res chain seq x y z
N MET A 1 11.63 9.25 23.85
CA MET A 1 11.70 8.01 23.03
C MET A 1 10.63 8.03 21.95
N PHE A 2 9.39 8.36 22.31
CA PHE A 2 8.28 8.67 21.38
C PHE A 2 8.69 9.65 20.25
N ASP A 3 9.19 10.85 20.59
CA ASP A 3 9.54 11.87 19.58
C ASP A 3 10.59 11.39 18.58
N ARG A 4 11.51 10.53 19.03
CA ARG A 4 12.53 9.92 18.17
C ARG A 4 11.88 9.03 17.12
N TYR A 5 10.96 8.17 17.51
CA TYR A 5 10.23 7.29 16.58
C TYR A 5 9.35 8.07 15.62
N LEU A 6 8.66 9.09 16.12
CA LEU A 6 7.82 9.94 15.29
C LEU A 6 8.63 10.69 14.23
N THR A 7 9.75 11.30 14.65
CA THR A 7 10.66 12.03 13.75
C THR A 7 11.27 11.08 12.71
N GLU A 8 11.76 9.92 13.13
CA GLU A 8 12.35 8.94 12.22
C GLU A 8 11.32 8.39 11.21
N ALA A 9 10.06 8.25 11.61
CA ALA A 9 9.01 7.72 10.74
C ALA A 9 8.44 8.75 9.76
N ASN A 10 8.41 10.04 10.11
CA ASN A 10 7.69 11.09 9.37
C ASN A 10 8.14 11.25 7.91
N ASP A 11 9.44 11.09 7.65
CA ASP A 11 9.98 11.30 6.31
C ASP A 11 10.01 10.01 5.47
N LEU A 12 9.85 8.84 6.08
CA LEU A 12 9.93 7.55 5.37
C LEU A 12 8.86 7.40 4.26
N PRO A 13 7.57 7.72 4.47
CA PRO A 13 6.58 7.63 3.39
C PRO A 13 6.87 8.56 2.20
N LYS A 14 7.49 9.72 2.45
CA LYS A 14 7.89 10.65 1.39
C LYS A 14 9.04 10.07 0.56
N HIS A 15 10.06 9.55 1.24
CA HIS A 15 11.18 8.87 0.58
C HIS A 15 10.70 7.64 -0.22
N ALA A 16 9.75 6.86 0.31
CA ALA A 16 9.15 5.74 -0.43
C ALA A 16 8.47 6.22 -1.72
N LYS A 17 7.69 7.30 -1.67
CA LYS A 17 7.06 7.90 -2.86
C LYS A 17 8.09 8.43 -3.87
N GLU A 18 9.21 8.96 -3.42
CA GLU A 18 10.31 9.38 -4.29
C GLU A 18 10.96 8.18 -4.98
N CYS A 19 11.22 7.08 -4.27
CA CYS A 19 11.68 5.82 -4.85
C CYS A 19 10.71 5.27 -5.90
N MET A 20 9.40 5.41 -5.67
CA MET A 20 8.38 5.05 -6.66
C MET A 20 8.49 5.92 -7.93
N LYS A 21 8.76 7.22 -7.81
CA LYS A 21 8.87 8.14 -8.97
C LYS A 21 10.14 7.96 -9.80
N SER A 22 11.30 7.68 -9.18
CA SER A 22 12.60 7.73 -9.85
C SER A 22 13.03 6.43 -10.56
N GLY A 23 12.17 5.43 -10.63
CA GLY A 23 12.50 4.13 -11.23
C GLY A 23 11.68 2.93 -10.72
N TRP A 24 10.60 3.18 -9.96
CA TRP A 24 9.73 2.16 -9.35
C TRP A 24 10.50 1.00 -8.72
N ASP A 25 11.39 1.33 -7.78
CA ASP A 25 12.02 0.36 -6.89
C ASP A 25 11.02 -0.08 -5.81
N GLU A 26 10.14 -1.01 -6.18
CA GLU A 26 9.01 -1.45 -5.35
C GLU A 26 9.48 -2.13 -4.06
N GLU A 27 10.56 -2.93 -4.13
CA GLU A 27 11.10 -3.62 -2.97
C GLU A 27 11.66 -2.63 -1.93
N ARG A 28 12.43 -1.63 -2.39
CA ARG A 28 12.94 -0.58 -1.50
C ARG A 28 11.84 0.27 -0.92
N ALA A 29 10.83 0.64 -1.71
CA ALA A 29 9.68 1.39 -1.23
C ALA A 29 8.90 0.59 -0.16
N GLU A 30 8.67 -0.70 -0.38
CA GLU A 30 7.99 -1.58 0.57
C GLU A 30 8.79 -1.71 1.89
N MET A 31 10.11 -1.89 1.82
CA MET A 31 10.97 -1.93 3.02
C MET A 31 10.91 -0.63 3.83
N ILE A 32 10.97 0.52 3.17
CA ILE A 32 10.89 1.84 3.82
C ILE A 32 9.54 2.01 4.51
N LEU A 33 8.44 1.64 3.85
CA LEU A 33 7.10 1.76 4.40
C LEU A 33 6.85 0.76 5.55
N HIS A 34 7.41 -0.45 5.47
CA HIS A 34 7.36 -1.43 6.54
C HIS A 34 8.11 -0.92 7.79
N LYS A 35 9.28 -0.32 7.60
CA LYS A 35 10.04 0.34 8.67
C LYS A 35 9.21 1.46 9.31
N SER A 36 8.60 2.33 8.51
CA SER A 36 7.75 3.43 9.00
C SER A 36 6.58 2.91 9.83
N ALA A 37 5.85 1.92 9.33
CA ALA A 37 4.71 1.33 10.03
C ALA A 37 5.12 0.73 11.38
N ARG A 38 6.29 0.08 11.46
CA ARG A 38 6.83 -0.49 12.69
C ARG A 38 7.15 0.60 13.73
N LEU A 39 7.86 1.65 13.32
CA LEU A 39 8.22 2.77 14.21
C LEU A 39 6.98 3.50 14.74
N LEU A 40 6.00 3.77 13.87
CA LEU A 40 4.75 4.41 14.27
C LEU A 40 3.90 3.52 15.18
N SER A 41 3.89 2.21 14.96
CA SER A 41 3.23 1.27 15.86
C SER A 41 3.86 1.28 17.25
N GLN A 42 5.19 1.37 17.34
CA GLN A 42 5.91 1.53 18.62
C GLN A 42 5.60 2.88 19.27
N ALA A 43 5.52 3.96 18.50
CA ALA A 43 5.16 5.29 18.99
C ALA A 43 3.74 5.30 19.58
N ILE A 44 2.76 4.70 18.89
CA ILE A 44 1.38 4.58 19.38
C ILE A 44 1.29 3.68 20.62
N ALA A 45 2.08 2.62 20.71
CA ALA A 45 2.14 1.78 21.90
C ALA A 45 2.63 2.57 23.15
N MET A 46 3.49 3.58 22.95
CA MET A 46 3.90 4.48 24.02
C MET A 46 2.86 5.56 24.31
N GLN A 47 2.25 6.13 23.27
CA GLN A 47 1.28 7.22 23.39
C GLN A 47 0.09 7.01 22.45
N HIS A 48 -0.87 6.21 22.93
CA HIS A 48 -2.03 5.74 22.17
C HIS A 48 -2.94 6.86 21.63
N MET A 49 -2.99 8.02 22.28
CA MET A 49 -3.82 9.18 21.90
C MET A 49 -3.06 10.25 21.11
N SER A 50 -1.88 9.93 20.57
CA SER A 50 -1.19 10.87 19.67
C SER A 50 -1.89 10.91 18.31
N LEU A 51 -2.68 11.97 18.08
CA LEU A 51 -3.34 12.23 16.79
C LEU A 51 -2.36 12.16 15.63
N LEU A 52 -1.18 12.77 15.78
CA LEU A 52 -0.15 12.82 14.76
C LEU A 52 0.41 11.43 14.42
N ALA A 53 0.72 10.60 15.42
CA ALA A 53 1.24 9.26 15.19
C ALA A 53 0.19 8.33 14.55
N VAL A 54 -1.06 8.47 14.97
CA VAL A 54 -2.20 7.70 14.41
C VAL A 54 -2.45 8.08 12.95
N ASP A 55 -2.48 9.38 12.63
CA ASP A 55 -2.66 9.87 11.26
C ASP A 55 -1.50 9.45 10.35
N GLN A 56 -0.25 9.62 10.80
CA GLN A 56 0.93 9.18 10.06
C GLN A 56 0.92 7.67 9.77
N LEU A 57 0.45 6.85 10.71
CA LEU A 57 0.34 5.40 10.50
C LEU A 57 -0.75 5.08 9.47
N GLY A 58 -1.89 5.77 9.53
CA GLY A 58 -2.93 5.68 8.51
C GLY A 58 -2.38 6.01 7.11
N ASN A 59 -1.67 7.13 7.00
CA ASN A 59 -1.05 7.57 5.76
C ASN A 59 -0.02 6.56 5.26
N THR A 60 0.78 5.96 6.14
CA THR A 60 1.75 4.93 5.77
C THR A 60 1.06 3.70 5.17
N TYR A 61 -0.06 3.26 5.73
CA TYR A 61 -0.84 2.15 5.16
C TYR A 61 -1.44 2.52 3.80
N LEU A 62 -1.94 3.75 3.64
CA LEU A 62 -2.48 4.21 2.37
C LEU A 62 -1.42 4.22 1.26
N VAL A 63 -0.19 4.64 1.56
CA VAL A 63 0.92 4.61 0.58
C VAL A 63 1.35 3.18 0.26
N ARG A 64 1.32 2.26 1.23
CA ARG A 64 1.58 0.83 0.97
C ARG A 64 0.53 0.23 0.06
N GLU A 65 -0.74 0.61 0.23
CA GLU A 65 -1.79 0.15 -0.67
C GLU A 65 -1.54 0.64 -2.11
N GLU A 66 -1.16 1.90 -2.31
CA GLU A 66 -0.86 2.44 -3.63
C GLU A 66 0.22 1.61 -4.36
N LEU A 67 1.23 1.15 -3.62
CA LEU A 67 2.27 0.25 -4.13
C LEU A 67 1.70 -1.11 -4.55
N LYS A 68 0.87 -1.73 -3.71
CA LYS A 68 0.26 -3.04 -3.97
C LYS A 68 -0.76 -2.97 -5.12
N LEU A 69 -1.49 -1.86 -5.25
CA LEU A 69 -2.38 -1.61 -6.37
C LEU A 69 -1.62 -1.43 -7.69
N HIS A 70 -0.46 -0.77 -7.66
CA HIS A 70 0.41 -0.70 -8.82
C HIS A 70 0.92 -2.09 -9.26
N PHE A 71 1.35 -2.91 -8.29
CA PHE A 71 1.78 -4.29 -8.54
C PHE A 71 0.65 -5.17 -9.09
N SER A 72 -0.57 -5.06 -8.55
CA SER A 72 -1.73 -5.80 -9.04
C SER A 72 -2.11 -5.42 -10.48
N ARG A 73 -1.98 -4.13 -10.84
CA ARG A 73 -2.16 -3.66 -12.23
C ARG A 73 -1.11 -4.25 -13.18
N LYS A 74 0.15 -4.34 -12.75
CA LYS A 74 1.23 -4.99 -13.53
C LYS A 74 0.89 -6.45 -13.81
N LEU A 75 0.47 -7.21 -12.79
CA LEU A 75 0.11 -8.62 -12.93
C LEU A 75 -1.10 -8.82 -13.84
N ARG A 76 -2.14 -7.97 -13.72
CA ARG A 76 -3.29 -8.03 -14.63
C ARG A 76 -2.92 -7.78 -16.07
N ARG A 77 -2.06 -6.79 -16.34
CA ARG A 77 -1.58 -6.52 -17.70
C ARG A 77 -0.89 -7.75 -18.29
N LEU A 78 -0.11 -8.48 -17.51
CA LEU A 78 0.52 -9.72 -17.95
C LEU A 78 -0.50 -10.84 -18.21
N LEU A 79 -1.56 -10.95 -17.42
CA LEU A 79 -2.61 -11.95 -17.67
C LEU A 79 -3.42 -11.64 -18.93
N LEU A 80 -3.73 -10.37 -19.19
CA LEU A 80 -4.56 -9.93 -20.30
C LEU A 80 -3.80 -9.81 -21.62
N GLU A 81 -2.57 -9.29 -21.57
CA GLU A 81 -1.78 -8.94 -22.75
C GLU A 81 -0.49 -9.78 -22.85
N GLY A 82 -0.29 -10.77 -21.97
CA GLY A 82 0.95 -11.55 -21.92
C GLY A 82 1.30 -12.25 -23.23
N ASP A 83 0.32 -12.62 -24.04
CA ASP A 83 0.57 -13.24 -25.35
C ASP A 83 1.01 -12.22 -26.43
N VAL A 84 0.80 -10.92 -26.18
CA VAL A 84 1.17 -9.78 -27.05
C VAL A 84 2.47 -9.11 -26.58
N ILE A 85 2.73 -9.11 -25.28
CA ILE A 85 3.92 -8.48 -24.67
C ILE A 85 5.16 -9.37 -24.89
N SER A 86 6.25 -8.77 -25.38
CA SER A 86 7.51 -9.50 -25.57
C SER A 86 8.06 -10.04 -24.25
N VAL A 87 8.73 -11.20 -24.29
CA VAL A 87 9.37 -11.83 -23.12
C VAL A 87 10.28 -10.86 -22.36
N GLU A 88 10.96 -9.96 -23.06
CA GLU A 88 11.84 -8.95 -22.46
C GLU A 88 11.06 -7.88 -21.68
N GLU A 89 9.90 -7.47 -22.21
CA GLU A 89 9.03 -6.54 -21.52
C GLU A 89 8.33 -7.21 -20.33
N GLN A 90 7.95 -8.48 -20.44
CA GLN A 90 7.43 -9.23 -19.29
C GLN A 90 8.47 -9.37 -18.16
N LYS A 91 9.76 -9.61 -18.50
CA LYS A 91 10.88 -9.58 -17.53
C LYS A 91 11.06 -8.23 -16.85
N ARG A 92 10.87 -7.12 -17.59
CA ARG A 92 10.93 -5.77 -17.02
C ARG A 92 9.79 -5.51 -16.06
N ILE A 93 8.59 -6.00 -16.38
CA ILE A 93 7.40 -5.86 -15.53
C ILE A 93 7.57 -6.64 -14.23
N LEU A 94 8.16 -7.84 -14.32
CA LEU A 94 8.41 -8.76 -13.22
C LEU A 94 9.82 -8.63 -12.64
N LYS A 95 10.50 -7.51 -12.90
CA LYS A 95 11.83 -7.26 -12.36
C LYS A 95 11.79 -7.38 -10.83
N GLY A 96 12.54 -8.35 -10.28
CA GLY A 96 12.53 -8.69 -8.85
C GLY A 96 11.79 -9.98 -8.50
N LEU A 97 11.03 -10.57 -9.44
CA LEU A 97 10.46 -11.91 -9.35
C LEU A 97 11.26 -12.87 -10.23
N ASP A 98 11.31 -14.15 -9.84
CA ASP A 98 11.98 -15.19 -10.62
C ASP A 98 11.14 -15.53 -11.87
N TYR A 99 11.26 -14.66 -12.88
CA TYR A 99 10.49 -14.67 -14.12
C TYR A 99 10.56 -16.01 -14.87
N GLN A 100 11.66 -16.75 -14.70
CA GLN A 100 11.96 -17.97 -15.44
C GLN A 100 10.98 -19.11 -15.15
N PHE A 101 10.14 -19.00 -14.11
CA PHE A 101 9.19 -20.02 -13.66
C PHE A 101 7.72 -19.55 -13.54
N MET A 102 7.38 -18.36 -14.05
CA MET A 102 6.03 -17.83 -13.86
C MET A 102 5.06 -18.28 -14.96
N ASN A 103 4.15 -19.22 -14.63
CA ASN A 103 2.99 -19.54 -15.47
C ASN A 103 1.79 -18.61 -15.14
N LYS A 104 0.76 -18.59 -16.00
CA LYS A 104 -0.44 -17.77 -15.82
C LYS A 104 -1.12 -18.01 -14.46
N ASP A 105 -1.13 -19.26 -13.97
CA ASP A 105 -1.71 -19.60 -12.67
C ASP A 105 -0.94 -18.95 -11.50
N LYS A 106 0.40 -18.93 -11.56
CA LYS A 106 1.21 -18.27 -10.53
C LYS A 106 1.02 -16.76 -10.55
N ILE A 107 0.89 -16.16 -11.73
CA ILE A 107 0.57 -14.72 -11.87
C ILE A 107 -0.82 -14.43 -11.28
N ALA A 108 -1.81 -15.28 -11.52
CA ALA A 108 -3.14 -15.14 -10.96
C ALA A 108 -3.14 -15.28 -9.43
N SER A 109 -2.39 -16.23 -8.88
CA SER A 109 -2.19 -16.37 -7.43
C SER A 109 -1.56 -15.12 -6.83
N LEU A 110 -0.46 -14.60 -7.40
CA LEU A 110 0.18 -13.37 -6.92
C LEU A 110 -0.75 -12.15 -7.01
N LEU A 111 -1.64 -12.13 -8.00
CA LEU A 111 -2.62 -11.06 -8.16
C LEU A 111 -3.67 -11.10 -7.03
N VAL A 112 -4.17 -12.29 -6.70
CA VAL A 112 -5.08 -12.50 -5.57
C VAL A 112 -4.41 -12.04 -4.27
N ASP A 113 -3.20 -12.52 -3.99
CA ASP A 113 -2.45 -12.17 -2.78
C ASP A 113 -2.26 -10.64 -2.66
N ALA A 114 -1.84 -9.98 -3.76
CA ALA A 114 -1.66 -8.53 -3.77
C ALA A 114 -2.97 -7.77 -3.53
N CYS A 115 -4.09 -8.26 -4.05
CA CYS A 115 -5.40 -7.66 -3.83
C CYS A 115 -5.90 -7.85 -2.40
N GLU A 116 -5.71 -9.02 -1.80
CA GLU A 116 -6.06 -9.26 -0.39
C GLU A 116 -5.22 -8.38 0.55
N GLU A 117 -3.92 -8.24 0.27
CA GLU A 117 -3.05 -7.31 1.00
C GLU A 117 -3.50 -5.84 0.85
N CYS A 118 -3.90 -5.40 -0.34
CA CYS A 118 -4.47 -4.06 -0.53
C CYS A 118 -5.69 -3.84 0.38
N GLU A 119 -6.63 -4.79 0.39
CA GLU A 119 -7.83 -4.71 1.21
C GLU A 119 -7.47 -4.59 2.69
N GLU A 120 -6.57 -5.44 3.18
CA GLU A 120 -6.13 -5.43 4.57
C GLU A 120 -5.50 -4.08 4.96
N LEU A 121 -4.67 -3.51 4.08
CA LEU A 121 -4.04 -2.20 4.29
C LEU A 121 -5.06 -1.07 4.34
N LEU A 122 -6.08 -1.07 3.48
CA LEU A 122 -7.15 -0.07 3.48
C LEU A 122 -8.00 -0.16 4.74
N VAL A 123 -8.30 -1.38 5.20
CA VAL A 123 -9.02 -1.60 6.46
C VAL A 123 -8.18 -1.08 7.64
N LYS A 124 -6.87 -1.35 7.67
CA LYS A 124 -5.96 -0.83 8.69
C LYS A 124 -5.91 0.70 8.66
N ALA A 125 -5.79 1.32 7.49
CA ALA A 125 -5.81 2.77 7.32
C ALA A 125 -7.13 3.38 7.84
N GLY A 126 -8.28 2.83 7.44
CA GLY A 126 -9.59 3.27 7.89
C GLY A 126 -9.78 3.18 9.40
N ARG A 127 -9.27 2.12 10.06
CA ARG A 127 -9.27 2.01 11.53
C ARG A 127 -8.44 3.12 12.19
N LYS A 128 -7.31 3.51 11.59
CA LYS A 128 -6.47 4.59 12.12
C LYS A 128 -7.13 5.95 11.92
N TYR A 129 -7.74 6.23 10.77
CA TYR A 129 -8.47 7.49 10.59
C TYR A 129 -9.70 7.58 11.49
N ARG A 130 -10.42 6.48 11.71
CA ARG A 130 -11.50 6.44 12.72
C ARG A 130 -10.98 6.78 14.11
N LEU A 131 -9.83 6.24 14.51
CA LEU A 131 -9.20 6.57 15.79
C LEU A 131 -8.77 8.04 15.84
N ALA A 132 -8.17 8.58 14.77
CA ALA A 132 -7.83 10.00 14.67
C ALA A 132 -9.06 10.90 14.89
N LEU A 133 -10.20 10.57 14.26
CA LEU A 133 -11.46 11.30 14.41
C LEU A 133 -12.11 11.15 15.79
N SER A 134 -11.79 10.08 16.52
CA SER A 134 -12.21 9.97 17.93
C SER A 134 -11.38 10.85 18.88
N ILE A 135 -10.17 11.22 18.46
CA ILE A 135 -9.29 12.16 19.20
C ILE A 135 -9.66 13.60 18.82
N ASP A 136 -9.80 13.88 17.54
CA ASP A 136 -10.25 15.17 16.99
C ASP A 136 -11.25 14.96 15.86
N GLY A 137 -12.54 15.15 16.17
CA GLY A 137 -13.64 14.95 15.23
C GLY A 137 -13.65 15.92 14.05
N ASN A 138 -12.87 17.01 14.11
CA ASN A 138 -12.78 18.02 13.06
C ASN A 138 -11.46 17.94 12.27
N ASP A 139 -10.64 16.89 12.44
CA ASP A 139 -9.42 16.74 11.63
C ASP A 139 -9.80 16.45 10.16
N VAL A 140 -9.82 17.54 9.37
CA VAL A 140 -10.15 17.52 7.94
C VAL A 140 -9.21 16.61 7.15
N ARG A 141 -7.96 16.44 7.58
CA ARG A 141 -7.00 15.55 6.91
C ARG A 141 -7.39 14.09 7.12
N ALA A 142 -7.74 13.73 8.35
CA ALA A 142 -8.22 12.38 8.66
C ALA A 142 -9.52 12.06 7.91
N LEU A 143 -10.46 13.01 7.81
CA LEU A 143 -11.68 12.86 7.00
C LEU A 143 -11.36 12.62 5.52
N TYR A 144 -10.52 13.47 4.93
CA TYR A 144 -10.13 13.37 3.52
C TYR A 144 -9.44 12.03 3.21
N ASN A 145 -8.45 11.66 4.02
CA ASN A 145 -7.69 10.43 3.82
C ASN A 145 -8.54 9.18 4.06
N TRP A 146 -9.49 9.23 4.99
CA TRP A 146 -10.45 8.14 5.17
C TRP A 146 -11.37 7.98 3.95
N GLY A 147 -11.85 9.09 3.40
CA GLY A 147 -12.61 9.10 2.15
C GLY A 147 -11.84 8.47 0.99
N LEU A 148 -10.55 8.81 0.84
CA LEU A 148 -9.67 8.16 -0.15
C LEU A 148 -9.55 6.65 0.07
N ALA A 149 -9.31 6.22 1.31
CA ALA A 149 -9.21 4.80 1.62
C ALA A 149 -10.50 4.03 1.27
N LEU A 150 -11.67 4.61 1.55
CA LEU A 150 -12.96 4.03 1.17
C LEU A 150 -13.15 3.99 -0.35
N PHE A 151 -12.75 5.04 -1.06
CA PHE A 151 -12.81 5.10 -2.52
C PHE A 151 -11.94 4.01 -3.17
N PHE A 152 -10.72 3.80 -2.68
CA PHE A 152 -9.86 2.72 -3.18
C PHE A 152 -10.40 1.33 -2.83
N LEU A 153 -10.99 1.16 -1.64
CA LEU A 153 -11.61 -0.10 -1.24
C LEU A 153 -12.78 -0.45 -2.17
N VAL A 154 -13.66 0.51 -2.47
CA VAL A 154 -14.78 0.32 -3.40
C VAL A 154 -14.28 -0.02 -4.80
N GLN A 155 -13.24 0.66 -5.28
CA GLN A 155 -12.64 0.31 -6.56
C GLN A 155 -12.13 -1.14 -6.56
N LEU A 156 -11.34 -1.52 -5.56
CA LEU A 156 -10.79 -2.86 -5.42
C LEU A 156 -11.90 -3.93 -5.46
N ILE A 157 -12.93 -3.78 -4.64
CA ILE A 157 -14.09 -4.70 -4.57
C ILE A 157 -14.85 -4.71 -5.90
N GLY A 158 -15.11 -3.55 -6.50
CA GLY A 158 -15.78 -3.45 -7.79
C GLY A 158 -15.01 -4.18 -8.91
N TYR A 159 -13.68 -4.23 -8.82
CA TYR A 159 -12.86 -5.02 -9.73
C TYR A 159 -12.93 -6.53 -9.46
N TRP A 160 -13.14 -6.96 -8.22
CA TRP A 160 -13.36 -8.37 -7.88
C TRP A 160 -14.70 -8.88 -8.42
N THR A 161 -15.79 -8.14 -8.21
CA THR A 161 -17.14 -8.56 -8.63
C THR A 161 -17.32 -8.64 -10.14
N ARG A 162 -16.52 -7.90 -10.91
CA ARG A 162 -16.61 -7.86 -12.39
C ARG A 162 -15.85 -8.99 -13.08
N ASN A 163 -14.92 -9.66 -12.40
CA ASN A 163 -14.11 -10.75 -12.95
C ASN A 163 -14.45 -12.12 -12.34
N SER A 164 -15.51 -12.20 -11.53
CA SER A 164 -15.99 -13.42 -10.87
C SER A 164 -17.36 -13.89 -11.40
N ILE A 165 -17.77 -13.42 -12.58
CA ILE A 165 -18.97 -13.85 -13.32
C ILE A 165 -18.56 -14.30 -14.72
#